data_AF-A0A7V9N3Z1-F1
#
_entry.id   AF-A0A7V9N3Z1-F1
#
_cell.length_a   1.000
_cell.length_b   1.000
_cell.length_c   1.000
_cell.angle_alpha   90.00
_cell.angle_beta   90.00
_cell.angle_gamma   90.00
#
_symmetry.space_group_name_H-M   'P 1'
#
loop_
_entity.id
_entity.type
_entity.pdbx_description
1 polymer ?
#
loop_
_entity_poly.entity_id
_entity_poly.type
_entity_poly.pdbx_seq_one_letter_code
_entity_poly.pdbx_strand_id
1 'polypeptide(L)'
;CLADRESTGLPIETVTIAGKYCESGDILIERIDLPALRPGDLLAIPMTGAYCLAMASNYNLAPRPAVVLVRDGAVRIIRRRESYEDILRNDIVTPPGEAPAAYDRLSAVIGSL
;
A
#
# COMPACT_ATOMS: atom_id res chain seq x y z
N CYS A 1 -13.51 -1.70 10.63
CA CYS A 1 -14.86 -2.33 10.64
C CYS A 1 -14.90 -3.44 9.60
N LEU A 2 -15.57 -4.56 9.88
CA LEU A 2 -15.89 -5.57 8.86
C LEU A 2 -16.87 -4.97 7.84
N ALA A 3 -16.59 -5.14 6.55
CA ALA A 3 -17.25 -4.38 5.48
C ALA A 3 -18.00 -5.24 4.46
N ASP A 4 -17.79 -6.55 4.46
CA ASP A 4 -18.28 -7.47 3.44
C ASP A 4 -19.42 -8.40 3.90
N ARG A 5 -19.69 -8.47 5.21
CA ARG A 5 -20.78 -9.30 5.75
C ARG A 5 -21.29 -8.80 7.10
N GLU A 6 -22.47 -9.28 7.47
CA GLU A 6 -23.06 -9.02 8.78
C GLU A 6 -22.21 -9.64 9.90
N SER A 7 -22.06 -8.89 10.99
CA SER A 7 -21.29 -9.28 12.18
C SER A 7 -22.14 -9.50 13.43
N THR A 8 -23.46 -9.31 13.34
CA THR A 8 -24.39 -9.43 14.46
C THR A 8 -24.30 -10.82 15.09
N GLY A 9 -24.13 -10.88 16.41
CA GLY A 9 -24.09 -12.13 17.17
C GLY A 9 -22.77 -12.92 17.08
N LEU A 10 -21.75 -12.40 16.38
CA LEU A 10 -20.43 -13.02 16.37
C LEU A 10 -19.68 -12.71 17.69
N PRO A 11 -18.86 -13.65 18.19
CA PRO A 11 -17.95 -13.37 19.30
C PRO A 11 -17.04 -12.18 18.96
N ILE A 12 -16.77 -11.34 19.96
CA ILE A 12 -15.86 -10.20 19.84
C ILE A 12 -14.50 -10.60 20.42
N GLU A 13 -13.43 -10.25 19.68
CA GLU A 13 -12.05 -10.48 20.05
C GLU A 13 -11.26 -9.17 19.97
N THR A 14 -10.39 -8.93 20.95
CA THR A 14 -9.42 -7.83 20.89
C THR A 14 -8.21 -8.27 20.08
N VAL A 15 -7.98 -7.63 18.94
CA VAL A 15 -6.90 -7.98 18.01
C VAL A 15 -6.04 -6.77 17.65
N THR A 16 -4.86 -7.00 17.09
CA THR A 16 -4.03 -5.96 16.46
C THR A 16 -4.05 -6.19 14.95
N ILE A 17 -4.30 -5.14 14.18
CA ILE A 17 -4.27 -5.18 12.72
C ILE A 17 -2.87 -4.73 12.26
N ALA A 18 -2.08 -5.70 11.81
CA ALA A 18 -0.80 -5.47 11.16
C ALA A 18 -0.95 -5.42 9.63
N GLY A 19 -0.05 -4.70 8.98
CA GLY A 19 0.12 -4.77 7.54
C GLY A 19 0.89 -6.03 7.13
N LYS A 20 1.30 -6.07 5.86
CA LYS A 20 1.94 -7.25 5.25
C LYS A 20 3.47 -7.13 5.15
N TYR A 21 4.04 -6.03 5.61
CA TYR A 21 5.45 -5.76 5.45
C TYR A 21 6.27 -6.52 6.50
N CYS A 22 7.49 -6.88 6.12
CA CYS A 22 8.45 -7.57 7.01
C CYS A 22 9.07 -6.58 7.99
N GLU A 23 8.24 -5.77 8.64
CA GLU A 23 8.65 -4.77 9.62
C GLU A 23 7.76 -4.91 10.85
N SER A 24 8.40 -5.02 12.01
CA SER A 24 7.73 -5.16 13.31
C SER A 24 6.78 -4.00 13.61
N GLY A 25 7.11 -2.81 13.11
CA GLY A 25 6.31 -1.59 13.24
C GLY A 25 5.21 -1.41 12.18
N ASP A 26 4.97 -2.38 11.28
CA ASP A 26 3.87 -2.30 10.30
C ASP A 26 2.52 -2.59 10.97
N ILE A 27 2.14 -1.72 11.91
CA ILE A 27 0.90 -1.80 12.67
C ILE A 27 -0.04 -0.70 12.21
N LEU A 28 -1.23 -1.09 11.76
CA LEU A 28 -2.27 -0.18 11.29
C LEU A 28 -3.17 0.27 12.44
N ILE A 29 -3.58 -0.66 13.31
CA ILE A 29 -4.42 -0.40 14.48
C ILE A 29 -4.02 -1.36 15.60
N GLU A 30 -3.65 -0.82 16.74
CA GLU A 30 -3.40 -1.60 17.95
C GLU A 30 -4.70 -1.83 18.74
N ARG A 31 -4.89 -3.07 19.22
CA ARG A 31 -5.93 -3.42 20.21
C ARG A 31 -7.33 -2.91 19.86
N ILE A 32 -7.86 -3.35 18.73
CA ILE A 32 -9.23 -3.08 18.31
C ILE A 32 -10.13 -4.28 18.60
N ASP A 33 -11.32 -4.01 19.13
CA ASP A 33 -12.36 -5.02 19.29
C ASP A 33 -13.08 -5.24 17.95
N LEU A 34 -13.03 -6.47 17.44
CA LEU A 34 -13.68 -6.85 16.19
C LEU A 34 -14.45 -8.17 16.36
N PRO A 35 -15.51 -8.39 15.58
CA PRO A 35 -16.09 -9.73 15.46
C PRO A 35 -15.03 -10.72 14.95
N ALA A 36 -15.15 -11.98 15.33
CA ALA A 36 -14.24 -13.04 14.89
C ALA A 36 -14.03 -13.03 13.36
N LEU A 37 -12.77 -12.85 12.96
CA LEU A 37 -12.33 -12.68 11.58
C LEU A 37 -11.91 -13.99 10.93
N ARG A 38 -11.96 -14.06 9.60
CA ARG A 38 -11.49 -15.18 8.79
C ARG A 38 -10.72 -14.69 7.57
N PRO A 39 -9.79 -15.49 7.02
CA PRO A 39 -9.15 -15.17 5.74
C PRO A 39 -10.20 -14.91 4.65
N GLY A 40 -10.05 -13.78 3.96
CA GLY A 40 -11.00 -13.33 2.94
C GLY A 40 -11.96 -12.22 3.40
N ASP A 41 -12.13 -12.02 4.70
CA ASP A 41 -12.93 -10.91 5.24
C ASP A 41 -12.36 -9.54 4.79
N LEU A 42 -13.22 -8.57 4.50
CA LEU A 42 -12.81 -7.23 4.11
C LEU A 42 -12.92 -6.25 5.28
N LEU A 43 -11.79 -5.62 5.61
CA LEU A 43 -11.75 -4.57 6.62
C LEU A 43 -11.71 -3.18 5.96
N ALA A 44 -12.62 -2.31 6.41
CA ALA A 44 -12.58 -0.89 6.12
C ALA A 44 -11.90 -0.12 7.27
N ILE A 45 -10.88 0.67 6.93
CA ILE A 45 -10.20 1.60 7.83
C ILE A 45 -10.68 3.02 7.49
N PRO A 46 -11.53 3.64 8.33
CA PRO A 46 -12.02 5.00 8.09
C PRO A 46 -10.89 6.02 8.24
N MET A 47 -11.16 7.26 7.85
CA MET A 47 -10.22 8.40 8.03
C MET A 47 -8.89 8.27 7.26
N THR A 48 -8.84 7.48 6.19
CA THR A 48 -7.66 7.28 5.33
C THR A 48 -7.60 8.20 4.11
N GLY A 49 -8.50 9.18 4.02
CA GLY A 49 -8.64 10.06 2.84
C GLY A 49 -7.53 11.11 2.70
N ALA A 50 -6.95 11.55 3.81
CA ALA A 50 -5.86 12.51 3.83
C ALA A 50 -4.53 11.81 4.18
N TYR A 51 -3.44 12.26 3.56
CA TYR A 51 -2.05 11.84 3.81
C TYR A 51 -1.70 10.38 3.49
N CYS A 52 -2.58 9.39 3.68
CA CYS A 52 -2.25 7.97 3.46
C CYS A 52 -1.74 7.69 2.04
N LEU A 53 -2.51 8.09 1.01
CA LEU A 53 -2.08 7.90 -0.37
C LEU A 53 -0.92 8.81 -0.76
N ALA A 54 -0.89 10.03 -0.23
CA ALA A 54 0.14 11.02 -0.55
C ALA A 54 1.52 10.61 -0.01
N MET A 55 1.54 9.92 1.14
CA MET A 55 2.74 9.40 1.79
C MET A 55 3.01 7.92 1.48
N ALA A 56 2.22 7.29 0.61
CA ALA A 56 2.41 5.89 0.25
C ALA A 56 3.71 5.68 -0.53
N SER A 57 4.50 4.69 -0.12
CA SER A 57 5.74 4.27 -0.76
C SER A 57 5.59 2.91 -1.46
N ASN A 58 6.62 2.51 -2.21
CA ASN A 58 6.75 1.17 -2.77
C ASN A 58 7.66 0.26 -1.91
N TYR A 59 7.68 0.48 -0.59
CA TYR A 59 8.43 -0.35 0.34
C TYR A 59 8.10 -1.84 0.14
N ASN A 60 9.11 -2.70 0.17
CA ASN A 60 9.01 -4.13 -0.19
C ASN A 60 8.42 -4.39 -1.59
N LEU A 61 8.71 -3.51 -2.56
CA LEU A 61 8.18 -3.57 -3.94
C LEU A 61 6.65 -3.67 -3.99
N ALA A 62 5.97 -3.13 -2.99
CA ALA A 62 4.52 -3.18 -2.93
C ALA A 62 3.91 -2.14 -3.88
N PRO A 63 3.06 -2.55 -4.84
CA PRO A 63 2.41 -1.60 -5.73
C PRO A 63 1.37 -0.77 -4.96
N ARG A 64 1.37 0.55 -5.17
CA ARG A 64 0.38 1.42 -4.55
C ARG A 64 -1.03 1.05 -5.06
N PRO A 65 -2.05 1.08 -4.18
CA PRO A 65 -3.38 0.59 -4.51
C PRO A 65 -4.10 1.46 -5.55
N ALA A 66 -5.15 0.91 -6.14
CA ALA A 66 -6.11 1.69 -6.90
C ALA A 66 -6.92 2.60 -5.94
N VAL A 67 -7.39 3.71 -6.48
CA VAL A 67 -8.27 4.65 -5.79
C VAL A 67 -9.54 4.80 -6.62
N VAL A 68 -10.67 4.64 -5.96
CA VAL A 68 -11.99 4.77 -6.58
C VAL A 68 -12.75 5.95 -5.99
N LEU A 69 -13.54 6.59 -6.82
CA LEU A 69 -14.55 7.55 -6.43
C LEU A 69 -15.91 6.84 -6.48
N VAL A 70 -16.64 6.90 -5.37
CA VAL A 70 -18.02 6.39 -5.28
C VAL A 70 -18.95 7.58 -5.13
N ARG A 71 -19.98 7.65 -5.97
CA ARG A 71 -21.01 8.68 -5.90
C ARG A 71 -22.31 8.13 -6.46
N ASP A 72 -23.40 8.30 -5.72
CA ASP A 72 -24.76 7.92 -6.15
C ASP A 72 -24.85 6.45 -6.63
N GLY A 73 -24.18 5.53 -5.92
CA GLY A 73 -24.11 4.10 -6.27
C GLY A 73 -23.19 3.76 -7.46
N ALA A 74 -22.64 4.75 -8.16
CA ALA A 74 -21.67 4.55 -9.23
C ALA A 74 -20.23 4.55 -8.69
N VAL A 75 -19.38 3.70 -9.28
CA VAL A 75 -17.96 3.57 -8.92
C VAL A 75 -17.10 3.89 -10.15
N ARG A 76 -16.07 4.72 -9.96
CA ARG A 76 -15.09 5.06 -11.00
C ARG A 76 -13.67 5.00 -10.45
N ILE A 77 -12.75 4.34 -11.16
CA ILE A 77 -11.33 4.39 -10.83
C ILE A 77 -10.80 5.79 -11.16
N ILE A 78 -10.24 6.47 -10.16
CA ILE A 78 -9.59 7.79 -10.33
C ILE A 78 -8.06 7.69 -10.30
N ARG A 79 -7.53 6.56 -9.81
CA ARG A 79 -6.12 6.20 -9.92
C ARG A 79 -6.01 4.68 -10.02
N ARG A 80 -5.37 4.16 -11.07
CA ARG A 80 -5.15 2.72 -11.22
C ARG A 80 -4.13 2.21 -10.19
N ARG A 81 -4.20 0.93 -9.87
CA ARG A 81 -3.15 0.23 -9.12
C ARG A 81 -1.86 0.25 -9.93
N GLU A 82 -0.73 0.35 -9.25
CA GLU A 82 0.58 0.15 -9.88
C GLU A 82 0.80 -1.31 -10.25
N SER A 83 1.52 -1.51 -11.34
CA SER A 83 2.14 -2.78 -11.73
C SER A 83 3.59 -2.83 -11.25
N TYR A 84 4.25 -3.98 -11.35
CA TYR A 84 5.69 -4.06 -11.10
C TYR A 84 6.51 -3.26 -12.11
N GLU A 85 6.04 -3.16 -13.36
CA GLU A 85 6.68 -2.33 -14.39
C GLU A 85 6.67 -0.85 -13.99
N ASP A 86 5.57 -0.35 -13.40
CA ASP A 86 5.51 1.04 -12.90
C ASP A 86 6.55 1.32 -11.82
N ILE A 87 6.86 0.33 -10.97
CA ILE A 87 7.84 0.44 -9.89
C ILE A 87 9.26 0.45 -10.47
N LEU A 88 9.53 -0.45 -11.42
CA LEU A 88 10.86 -0.66 -12.01
C LEU A 88 11.19 0.30 -13.15
N ARG A 89 10.25 1.14 -13.60
CA ARG A 89 10.40 1.99 -14.80
C ARG A 89 11.60 2.94 -14.78
N ASN A 90 12.13 3.23 -13.59
CA ASN A 90 13.28 4.12 -13.41
C ASN A 90 14.60 3.36 -13.20
N ASP A 91 14.55 2.03 -13.10
CA ASP A 91 15.73 1.20 -12.88
C ASP A 91 16.45 1.00 -14.21
N ILE A 92 17.77 1.20 -14.22
CA ILE A 92 18.61 0.96 -15.40
C ILE A 92 19.15 -0.46 -15.30
N VAL A 93 18.72 -1.32 -16.22
CA VAL A 93 19.26 -2.67 -16.35
C VAL A 93 20.41 -2.65 -17.35
N THR A 94 21.65 -2.80 -16.86
CA THR A 94 22.82 -3.01 -17.73
C THR A 94 22.87 -4.46 -18.19
N PRO A 95 22.91 -4.73 -19.52
CA PRO A 95 23.05 -6.08 -20.03
C PRO A 95 24.37 -6.74 -19.57
N PRO A 96 24.40 -8.07 -19.36
CA PRO A 96 25.64 -8.78 -19.07
C PRO A 96 26.68 -8.60 -20.18
N GLY A 97 27.90 -8.20 -19.84
CA GLY A 97 29.01 -8.01 -20.78
C GLY A 97 29.15 -6.60 -21.35
N GLU A 98 28.22 -5.69 -21.07
CA GLU A 98 28.37 -4.27 -21.36
C GLU A 98 29.00 -3.55 -20.16
N ALA A 99 30.00 -2.68 -20.42
CA ALA A 99 30.46 -1.77 -19.40
C ALA A 99 29.28 -0.88 -18.99
N PRO A 100 29.05 -0.63 -17.68
CA PRO A 100 28.00 0.29 -17.27
C PRO A 100 28.20 1.59 -18.01
N ALA A 101 27.17 2.06 -18.72
CA ALA A 101 27.21 3.35 -19.40
C ALA A 101 27.77 4.37 -18.41
N ALA A 102 28.87 5.02 -18.79
CA ALA A 102 29.49 6.04 -17.96
C ALA A 102 28.38 6.97 -17.47
N TYR A 103 28.34 7.22 -16.16
CA TYR A 103 27.40 8.12 -15.50
C TYR A 103 27.57 9.54 -16.07
N ASP A 104 27.14 9.78 -17.30
CA ASP A 104 27.23 11.07 -17.95
C ASP A 104 26.08 11.93 -17.43
N ARG A 105 26.43 12.79 -16.46
CA ARG A 105 25.64 13.89 -15.86
C ARG A 105 24.78 13.60 -14.64
N LEU A 106 25.22 12.72 -13.73
CA LEU A 106 24.77 12.81 -12.33
C LEU A 106 25.67 13.77 -11.56
N SER A 107 25.47 15.07 -11.80
CA SER A 107 25.81 16.09 -10.82
C SER A 107 24.97 15.83 -9.56
N ALA A 108 25.56 15.06 -8.65
CA ALA A 108 25.42 15.12 -7.20
C ALA A 108 24.09 15.67 -6.65
N VAL A 109 23.15 14.77 -6.31
CA VAL A 109 22.14 15.04 -5.26
C VAL A 109 22.72 14.74 -3.86
N ILE A 110 23.96 14.23 -3.78
CA ILE A 110 24.71 14.10 -2.51
C ILE A 110 25.65 15.31 -2.37
N GLY A 111 25.09 16.52 -2.39
CA GLY A 111 25.87 17.75 -2.43
C GLY A 111 25.12 19.03 -2.09
N SER A 112 24.24 19.02 -1.08
CA SER A 112 23.89 20.20 -0.27
C SER A 112 22.90 19.80 0.84
N LEU A 113 23.42 19.32 1.96
CA LEU A 113 22.83 19.52 3.29
C LEU A 113 23.89 20.22 4.14
#